data_AF-A0A0G2HXW8-F1
#
_entry.id   AF-A0A0G2HXW8-F1
#
_cell.length_a   1.000
_cell.length_b   1.000
_cell.length_c   1.000
_cell.angle_alpha   90.00
_cell.angle_beta   90.00
_cell.angle_gamma   90.00
#
_symmetry.space_group_name_H-M   'P 1'
#
loop_
_entity.id
_entity.type
_entity.pdbx_description
1 polymer ?
#
loop_
_entity_poly.entity_id
_entity_poly.type
_entity_poly.pdbx_seq_one_letter_code
_entity_poly.pdbx_strand_id
1 'polypeptide(L)'
;MSLQRYTSRNKTNSAVQLRHIPTGIVVKCQDTRSREQNRKLAREHLAEKIDDLLNGDQSRSAVVARLKAKKKSSAAKKSRRKHRDGAGGREQGEEEDDDNGTLGLDGVDGEPLHDDTPKKTIKVQEIRV
;
A
#
# COMPACT_ATOMS: atom_id res chain seq x y z
N MET A 1 31.07 34.86 -0.35
CA MET A 1 29.78 35.08 -1.05
C MET A 1 29.22 33.72 -1.43
N SER A 2 28.11 33.30 -0.81
CA SER A 2 27.49 32.01 -1.08
C SER A 2 26.65 32.12 -2.37
N LEU A 3 26.99 31.38 -3.42
CA LEU A 3 26.12 31.27 -4.59
C LEU A 3 24.90 30.44 -4.23
N GLN A 4 23.75 31.09 -4.02
CA GLN A 4 22.47 30.40 -4.03
C GLN A 4 22.24 29.80 -5.42
N ARG A 5 22.22 28.46 -5.51
CA ARG A 5 21.84 27.73 -6.72
C ARG A 5 20.38 28.07 -7.04
N TYR A 6 20.17 28.86 -8.09
CA TYR A 6 18.82 29.11 -8.60
C TYR A 6 18.37 27.88 -9.40
N THR A 7 17.67 26.94 -8.75
CA THR A 7 16.98 25.87 -9.48
C THR A 7 15.70 26.44 -10.07
N SER A 8 15.77 26.88 -11.32
CA SER A 8 14.66 27.47 -12.08
C SER A 8 13.54 26.44 -12.28
N ARG A 9 12.56 26.40 -11.36
CA ARG A 9 11.37 25.53 -11.38
C ARG A 9 10.24 26.06 -12.29
N ASN A 10 10.50 27.07 -13.11
CA ASN A 10 9.44 27.92 -13.67
C ASN A 10 9.32 27.80 -15.20
N LYS A 11 9.02 26.59 -15.73
CA LYS A 11 8.71 26.49 -17.16
C LYS A 11 7.80 25.34 -17.64
N THR A 12 7.19 24.56 -16.76
CA THR A 12 6.33 23.44 -17.22
C THR A 12 5.11 23.27 -16.33
N ASN A 13 3.92 23.34 -16.94
CA ASN A 13 2.66 22.96 -16.29
C ASN A 13 2.57 21.43 -16.19
N SER A 14 3.37 20.85 -15.27
CA SER A 14 3.33 19.43 -14.96
C SER A 14 2.31 19.08 -13.88
N ALA A 15 1.73 20.09 -13.21
CA ALA A 15 0.72 19.88 -12.19
C ALA A 15 -0.54 19.26 -12.80
N VAL A 16 -1.13 18.30 -12.08
CA VAL A 16 -2.35 17.59 -12.50
C VAL A 16 -3.38 17.69 -11.40
N GLN A 17 -4.63 17.96 -11.78
CA GLN A 17 -5.77 17.91 -10.88
C GLN A 17 -6.81 16.93 -11.42
N LEU A 18 -7.12 15.90 -10.62
CA LEU A 18 -8.14 14.90 -10.94
C LEU A 18 -9.32 15.03 -9.98
N ARG A 19 -10.53 14.95 -10.53
CA ARG A 19 -11.77 14.90 -9.76
C ARG A 19 -12.49 13.59 -10.00
N HIS A 20 -12.87 12.90 -8.93
CA HIS A 20 -13.80 11.78 -9.01
C HIS A 20 -15.22 12.32 -9.12
N ILE A 21 -15.92 12.00 -10.21
CA ILE A 21 -17.25 12.57 -10.49
C ILE A 21 -18.29 12.17 -9.43
N PRO A 22 -18.44 10.89 -9.04
CA PRO A 22 -19.54 10.51 -8.15
C PRO A 22 -19.30 10.87 -6.67
N THR A 23 -18.06 10.95 -6.19
CA THR A 23 -17.78 11.37 -4.79
C THR A 23 -17.37 12.83 -4.64
N GLY A 24 -17.08 13.53 -5.75
CA GLY A 24 -16.64 14.92 -5.73
C GLY A 24 -15.22 15.15 -5.18
N ILE A 25 -14.47 14.10 -4.85
CA ILE A 25 -13.11 14.23 -4.31
C ILE A 25 -12.17 14.77 -5.37
N VAL A 26 -11.37 15.77 -4.99
CA VAL A 26 -10.38 16.41 -5.85
C VAL A 26 -8.98 16.16 -5.29
N VAL A 27 -8.09 15.66 -6.15
CA VAL A 27 -6.68 15.40 -5.83
C VAL A 27 -5.79 16.23 -6.75
N LYS A 28 -4.81 16.92 -6.16
CA LYS A 28 -3.77 17.66 -6.86
C LYS A 28 -2.44 16.92 -6.67
N CYS A 29 -1.67 16.77 -7.74
CA CYS A 29 -0.36 16.12 -7.72
C CYS A 29 0.65 16.97 -8.52
N GLN A 30 1.81 17.23 -7.91
CA GLN A 30 2.94 17.93 -8.53
C GLN A 30 4.27 17.34 -8.01
N ASP A 31 4.37 16.02 -8.00
CA ASP A 31 5.54 15.34 -7.43
C ASP A 31 6.70 15.25 -8.43
N THR A 32 6.38 15.12 -9.72
CA THR A 32 7.38 14.94 -10.78
C THR A 32 7.32 16.03 -11.85
N ARG A 33 8.38 16.11 -12.65
CA ARG A 33 8.45 16.95 -13.85
C ARG A 33 7.59 16.43 -15.02
N SER A 34 7.09 15.19 -14.95
CA SER A 34 6.30 14.56 -16.01
C SER A 34 4.80 14.57 -15.68
N ARG A 35 4.00 15.13 -16.60
CA ARG A 35 2.52 15.15 -16.47
C ARG A 35 1.91 13.74 -16.44
N GLU A 36 2.49 12.79 -17.17
CA GLU A 36 1.97 11.41 -17.20
C GLU A 36 2.24 10.67 -15.90
N GLN A 37 3.42 10.85 -15.32
CA GLN A 37 3.75 10.30 -14.00
C GLN A 37 2.83 10.90 -12.93
N ASN A 38 2.63 12.22 -12.95
CA ASN A 38 1.69 12.88 -12.04
C ASN A 38 0.24 12.41 -12.23
N ARG A 39 -0.18 12.05 -13.45
CA ARG A 39 -1.50 11.41 -13.69
C ARG A 39 -1.63 10.02 -13.07
N LYS A 40 -0.57 9.20 -13.12
CA LYS A 40 -0.59 7.86 -12.50
C LYS A 40 -0.67 7.98 -10.98
N LEU A 41 0.21 8.80 -10.40
CA LEU A 41 0.24 9.07 -8.95
C LEU A 41 -1.10 9.68 -8.47
N ALA A 42 -1.65 10.65 -9.20
CA ALA A 42 -2.94 11.23 -8.85
C ALA A 42 -4.09 10.21 -8.86
N ARG A 43 -4.07 9.21 -9.76
CA ARG A 43 -5.08 8.14 -9.77
C ARG A 43 -4.91 7.19 -8.58
N GLU A 44 -3.68 6.84 -8.23
CA GLU A 44 -3.37 6.00 -7.06
C GLU A 44 -3.88 6.68 -5.78
N HIS A 45 -3.51 7.95 -5.57
CA HIS A 45 -3.99 8.72 -4.41
C HIS A 45 -5.51 8.93 -4.40
N LEU A 46 -6.13 9.09 -5.58
CA LEU A 46 -7.58 9.19 -5.67
C LEU A 46 -8.26 7.86 -5.31
N ALA A 47 -7.71 6.73 -5.77
CA ALA A 47 -8.20 5.41 -5.43
C ALA A 47 -8.08 5.12 -3.93
N GLU A 48 -6.94 5.43 -3.31
CA GLU A 48 -6.75 5.30 -1.85
C GLU A 48 -7.82 6.09 -1.08
N LYS A 49 -8.04 7.36 -1.44
CA LYS A 49 -9.06 8.20 -0.78
C LYS A 49 -10.48 7.68 -0.97
N ILE A 50 -10.79 7.11 -2.14
CA ILE A 50 -12.10 6.51 -2.41
C ILE A 50 -12.26 5.22 -1.59
N ASP A 51 -11.24 4.37 -1.55
CA ASP A 51 -11.25 3.13 -0.79
C ASP A 51 -11.41 3.39 0.71
N ASP A 52 -10.71 4.39 1.25
CA ASP A 52 -10.83 4.79 2.64
C ASP A 52 -12.25 5.31 2.96
N LEU A 53 -12.87 6.05 2.04
CA LEU A 53 -14.24 6.56 2.22
C LEU A 53 -15.30 5.45 2.15
N LEU A 54 -15.16 4.52 1.21
CA LEU A 54 -16.16 3.48 0.96
C LEU A 54 -16.05 2.31 1.94
N ASN A 55 -14.81 1.89 2.23
CA ASN A 55 -14.57 0.65 2.95
C ASN A 55 -14.06 0.88 4.37
N GLY A 56 -13.63 2.09 4.75
CA GLY A 56 -13.22 2.45 6.11
C GLY A 56 -12.27 1.42 6.73
N ASP A 57 -12.78 0.60 7.65
CA ASP A 57 -12.05 -0.46 8.37
C ASP A 57 -11.66 -1.68 7.51
N GLN A 58 -12.33 -1.90 6.39
CA GLN A 58 -12.04 -2.95 5.38
C GLN A 58 -11.24 -2.40 4.19
N SER A 59 -10.72 -1.17 4.30
CA SER A 59 -9.87 -0.59 3.25
C SER A 59 -8.62 -1.46 3.01
N ARG A 60 -8.15 -1.49 1.76
CA ARG A 60 -6.92 -2.21 1.39
C ARG A 60 -5.73 -1.73 2.21
N SER A 61 -5.69 -0.43 2.51
CA SER A 61 -4.69 0.22 3.37
C SER A 61 -4.70 -0.39 4.79
N ALA A 62 -5.88 -0.55 5.42
CA ALA A 62 -6.03 -1.16 6.74
C ALA A 62 -5.64 -2.65 6.76
N VAL A 63 -6.04 -3.43 5.74
CA VAL A 63 -5.66 -4.85 5.64
C VAL A 63 -4.14 -5.00 5.52
N VAL A 64 -3.51 -4.23 4.63
CA VAL A 64 -2.05 -4.24 4.47
C VAL A 64 -1.34 -3.78 5.75
N ALA A 65 -1.87 -2.78 6.46
CA ALA A 65 -1.32 -2.33 7.73
C ALA A 65 -1.38 -3.42 8.81
N ARG A 66 -2.51 -4.13 8.93
CA ARG A 66 -2.67 -5.26 9.86
C ARG A 66 -1.69 -6.39 9.56
N LEU A 67 -1.51 -6.76 8.29
CA LEU A 67 -0.55 -7.79 7.88
C LEU A 67 0.90 -7.37 8.18
N LYS A 68 1.27 -6.12 7.89
CA LYS A 68 2.60 -5.58 8.21
C LYS A 68 2.85 -5.57 9.72
N ALA A 69 1.85 -5.19 10.52
CA ALA A 69 1.94 -5.20 11.98
C ALA A 69 2.14 -6.61 12.54
N LYS A 70 1.37 -7.60 12.06
CA LYS A 70 1.54 -9.02 12.42
C LYS A 70 2.93 -9.53 12.07
N LYS A 71 3.42 -9.25 10.85
CA LYS A 71 4.78 -9.67 10.44
C LYS A 71 5.87 -9.05 11.31
N LYS A 72 5.73 -7.77 11.67
CA LYS A 72 6.68 -7.06 12.54
C LYS A 72 6.69 -7.64 13.96
N SER A 73 5.52 -7.93 14.55
CA SER A 73 5.45 -8.51 15.90
C SER A 73 6.02 -9.93 15.93
N SER A 74 5.74 -10.77 14.92
CA SER A 74 6.34 -12.10 14.80
C SER A 74 7.86 -12.04 14.61
N ALA A 75 8.36 -11.12 13.76
CA ALA A 75 9.80 -10.92 13.58
C ALA A 75 10.50 -10.45 14.88
N ALA A 76 9.86 -9.54 15.63
CA ALA A 76 10.38 -9.06 16.91
C ALA A 76 10.40 -10.17 17.98
N LYS A 77 9.35 -11.00 18.07
CA LYS A 77 9.30 -12.16 18.97
C LYS A 77 10.41 -13.16 18.64
N LYS A 78 10.60 -13.51 17.37
CA LYS A 78 11.65 -14.44 16.90
C LYS A 78 13.05 -13.90 17.17
N SER A 79 13.29 -12.62 16.91
CA SER A 79 14.56 -11.96 17.22
C SER A 79 14.85 -12.00 18.72
N ARG A 80 13.86 -11.63 19.56
CA ARG A 80 14.00 -11.68 21.03
C ARG A 80 14.33 -13.09 21.53
N ARG A 81 13.66 -14.12 20.98
CA ARG A 81 13.95 -15.53 21.30
C ARG A 81 15.38 -15.91 20.94
N LYS A 82 15.85 -15.57 19.72
CA LYS A 82 17.23 -15.84 19.30
C LYS A 82 18.27 -15.19 20.21
N HIS A 83 18.05 -13.93 20.61
CA HIS A 83 18.99 -13.23 21.49
C HIS A 83 18.97 -13.75 22.94
N ARG A 84 17.85 -14.30 23.40
CA ARG A 84 17.72 -14.95 24.71
C ARG A 84 18.40 -16.32 24.74
N ASP A 85 18.10 -17.16 23.74
CA ASP A 85 18.56 -18.56 23.70
C ASP A 85 20.02 -18.69 23.22
N GLY A 86 20.59 -17.62 22.66
CA GLY A 86 22.02 -17.52 22.31
C GLY A 86 22.98 -17.33 23.51
N ALA A 87 22.46 -17.09 24.71
CA ALA A 87 23.24 -16.90 25.93
C ALA A 87 23.36 -18.18 26.80
N GLY A 88 22.70 -19.28 26.43
CA GLY A 88 22.87 -20.56 27.12
C GLY A 88 21.70 -21.53 26.86
N GLY A 89 22.04 -22.78 26.56
CA GLY A 89 21.13 -23.91 26.71
C GLY A 89 20.20 -24.17 25.53
N ARG A 90 20.55 -25.17 24.73
CA ARG A 90 19.65 -25.87 23.82
C ARG A 90 18.72 -26.73 24.68
N GLU A 91 17.56 -26.20 25.06
CA GLU A 91 16.50 -27.00 25.67
C GLU A 91 15.22 -26.87 24.87
N GLN A 92 14.78 -28.02 24.35
CA GLN A 92 13.52 -28.25 23.67
C GLN A 92 12.39 -28.05 24.69
N GLY A 93 11.45 -27.18 24.33
CA GLY A 93 10.19 -26.98 25.03
C GLY A 93 9.16 -26.63 23.98
N GLU A 94 8.31 -27.61 23.69
CA GLU A 94 7.13 -27.56 22.83
C GLU A 94 6.09 -26.66 23.48
N GLU A 95 5.57 -25.66 22.76
CA GLU A 95 4.21 -25.14 22.99
C GLU A 95 3.64 -24.72 21.63
N GLU A 96 2.78 -25.61 21.13
CA GLU A 96 1.62 -25.40 20.27
C GLU A 96 1.58 -24.06 19.53
N ASP A 97 2.18 -24.07 18.34
CA ASP A 97 1.64 -23.26 17.27
C ASP A 97 0.19 -23.74 17.09
N ASP A 98 -0.79 -22.97 17.55
CA ASP A 98 -2.12 -22.91 16.94
C ASP A 98 -1.95 -22.38 15.50
N ASP A 99 -1.20 -23.13 14.69
CA ASP A 99 -1.27 -23.20 13.25
C ASP A 99 -2.58 -23.93 12.95
N ASN A 100 -3.69 -23.24 13.20
CA ASN A 100 -4.88 -23.50 12.42
C ASN A 100 -4.58 -23.02 10.99
N GLY A 101 -3.92 -23.88 10.23
CA GLY A 101 -4.20 -24.04 8.80
C GLY A 101 -3.07 -23.72 7.83
N THR A 102 -1.86 -24.23 8.01
CA THR A 102 -0.92 -24.48 6.90
C THR A 102 -1.11 -25.89 6.33
N LEU A 103 -2.37 -26.28 6.05
CA LEU A 103 -2.65 -27.50 5.27
C LEU A 103 -1.85 -27.44 3.97
N GLY A 104 -1.00 -28.45 3.76
CA GLY A 104 -0.25 -28.62 2.54
C GLY A 104 -1.19 -28.57 1.34
N LEU A 105 -0.88 -27.68 0.40
CA LEU A 105 -1.43 -27.67 -0.94
C LEU A 105 -0.30 -28.04 -1.90
N ASP A 106 0.18 -29.28 -1.80
CA ASP A 106 0.66 -29.98 -2.98
C ASP A 106 -0.54 -30.12 -3.92
N GLY A 107 -0.52 -29.40 -5.04
CA GLY A 107 -1.48 -29.60 -6.13
C GLY A 107 -2.92 -29.15 -5.85
N VAL A 108 -3.13 -27.86 -5.58
CA VAL A 108 -4.31 -27.23 -6.19
C VAL A 108 -3.81 -26.56 -7.45
N ASP A 109 -4.11 -27.16 -8.60
CA ASP A 109 -4.34 -26.39 -9.81
C ASP A 109 -5.43 -25.39 -9.41
N GLY A 110 -4.99 -24.23 -8.93
CA GLY A 110 -5.88 -23.18 -8.50
C GLY A 110 -6.67 -22.80 -9.72
N GLU A 111 -7.90 -23.29 -9.78
CA GLU A 111 -8.99 -22.67 -10.52
C GLU A 111 -8.74 -21.17 -10.44
N PRO A 112 -8.45 -20.49 -11.57
CA PRO A 112 -8.28 -19.06 -11.53
C PRO A 112 -9.55 -18.52 -10.91
N LEU A 113 -9.44 -18.03 -9.67
CA LEU A 113 -10.44 -17.17 -9.07
C LEU A 113 -10.52 -15.99 -10.03
N HIS A 114 -11.41 -16.14 -11.01
CA HIS A 114 -11.86 -15.06 -11.85
C HIS A 114 -12.45 -14.10 -10.83
N ASP A 115 -11.65 -13.09 -10.48
CA ASP A 115 -12.08 -11.98 -9.64
C ASP A 115 -13.08 -11.20 -10.48
N ASP A 116 -14.28 -11.79 -10.62
CA ASP A 116 -15.49 -11.24 -11.24
C ASP A 116 -16.03 -10.07 -10.42
N THR A 117 -15.30 -9.64 -9.38
CA THR A 117 -15.54 -8.35 -8.76
C THR A 117 -15.46 -7.31 -9.88
N PRO A 118 -16.57 -6.61 -10.16
CA PRO A 118 -16.59 -5.63 -11.22
C PRO A 118 -15.49 -4.62 -10.91
N LYS A 119 -14.47 -4.54 -11.77
CA LYS A 119 -13.44 -3.50 -11.70
C LYS A 119 -14.18 -2.17 -11.72
N LYS A 120 -14.36 -1.56 -10.55
CA LYS A 120 -15.08 -0.30 -10.42
C LYS A 120 -14.31 0.72 -11.25
N THR A 121 -14.79 1.00 -12.45
CA THR A 121 -14.19 2.00 -13.33
C THR A 121 -14.31 3.35 -12.65
N ILE A 122 -13.18 3.85 -12.11
CA ILE A 122 -13.13 5.16 -11.46
C ILE A 122 -13.33 6.22 -12.55
N LYS A 123 -14.54 6.79 -12.62
CA LYS A 123 -14.86 7.89 -13.54
C LYS A 123 -14.16 9.16 -13.05
N VAL A 124 -13.04 9.47 -13.68
CA VAL A 124 -12.24 10.68 -13.39
C VAL A 124 -12.44 11.74 -14.46
N GLN A 125 -12.45 13.00 -14.01
CA GLN A 125 -12.36 14.16 -14.89
C GLN A 125 -11.04 14.87 -14.63
N GLU A 126 -10.23 15.06 -15.69
CA GLU A 126 -9.04 15.92 -15.63
C GLU A 126 -9.51 17.38 -15.60
N ILE A 127 -9.23 18.07 -14.51
CA ILE A 127 -9.44 19.52 -14.44
C ILE A 127 -8.20 20.15 -15.07
N ARG A 128 -8.40 20.99 -16.08
CA ARG A 128 -7.31 21.72 -16.74
C ARG A 128 -6.70 22.66 -15.70
N VAL A 129 -5.43 22.41 -15.34
CA VAL A 129 -4.62 23.25 -14.43
C VAL A 129 -4.04 24.42 -15.19
#